data_AF-A0A844EP83-F1
#
_entry.id   AF-A0A844EP83-F1
#
_cell.length_a   1.000
_cell.length_b   1.000
_cell.length_c   1.000
_cell.angle_alpha   90.00
_cell.angle_beta   90.00
_cell.angle_gamma   90.00
#
_symmetry.space_group_name_H-M   'P 1'
#
loop_
_entity.id
_entity.type
_entity.pdbx_description
1 polymer ?
#
loop_
_entity_poly.entity_id
_entity_poly.type
_entity_poly.pdbx_seq_one_letter_code
_entity_poly.pdbx_strand_id
1 'polypeptide(L)' 'AGFIVALTGKILTMPGLPTHPAALDMDIDEQGRITGLF' A
#
# COMPACT_ATOMS: atom_id res chain seq x y z
N ALA A 1 -2.98 -5.18 -24.16
CA ALA A 1 -3.54 -3.82 -24.01
C ALA A 1 -3.90 -3.30 -25.40
N GLY A 2 -5.19 -3.16 -25.70
CA GLY A 2 -5.69 -2.81 -27.04
C GLY A 2 -6.92 -1.93 -26.98
N PHE A 3 -6.97 -1.02 -26.01
CA PHE A 3 -8.07 -0.08 -25.81
C PHE A 3 -7.52 1.29 -25.42
N ILE A 4 -8.28 2.33 -25.76
CA ILE A 4 -7.95 3.71 -25.45
C ILE A 4 -8.54 4.07 -24.08
N VAL A 5 -7.70 4.61 -23.20
CA VAL A 5 -8.13 5.16 -21.90
C VAL A 5 -8.10 6.68 -22.01
N ALA A 6 -9.29 7.31 -21.99
CA ALA A 6 -9.40 8.76 -21.91
C ALA A 6 -9.23 9.20 -20.45
N LEU A 7 -8.08 9.79 -20.14
CA LEU A 7 -7.74 10.29 -18.81
C LEU A 7 -8.35 11.68 -18.61
N THR A 8 -9.44 11.79 -17.85
CA THR A 8 -10.08 13.08 -17.52
C THR A 8 -9.50 13.75 -16.27
N GLY A 9 -8.46 13.15 -15.67
CA GLY A 9 -7.80 13.63 -14.46
C GLY A 9 -6.46 12.92 -14.21
N LYS A 10 -5.76 13.30 -13.13
CA LYS A 10 -4.51 12.65 -12.72
C LYS A 10 -4.79 11.23 -12.22
N ILE A 11 -4.18 10.23 -12.87
CA ILE A 11 -4.11 8.87 -12.35
C ILE A 11 -2.83 8.72 -11.53
N LEU A 12 -2.98 8.31 -10.27
CA LEU A 12 -1.89 7.85 -9.43
C LEU A 12 -1.57 6.40 -9.82
N THR A 13 -0.58 6.21 -10.70
CA THR A 13 -0.10 4.86 -11.10
C THR A 13 0.84 4.26 -10.07
N MET A 14 1.39 5.07 -9.17
CA MET A 14 2.21 4.65 -8.03
C MET A 14 1.75 5.42 -6.78
N PRO A 15 0.95 4.81 -5.89
CA PRO A 15 0.63 5.41 -4.59
C PRO A 15 1.90 5.45 -3.73
N GLY A 16 2.20 6.61 -3.14
CA GLY A 16 3.25 6.73 -2.14
C GLY A 16 2.80 6.18 -0.78
N LEU A 17 3.76 5.89 0.10
CA LEU A 17 3.46 5.52 1.48
C LEU A 17 2.93 6.74 2.26
N PRO A 18 1.88 6.58 3.10
CA PRO A 18 1.38 7.65 3.96
C PRO A 18 2.40 8.03 5.05
N THR A 19 2.20 9.19 5.71
CA THR A 19 3.11 9.73 6.75
C THR A 19 3.37 8.77 7.91
N HIS A 20 2.43 7.86 8.21
CA HIS A 20 2.64 6.71 9.09
C HIS A 20 2.54 5.43 8.25
N PRO A 21 3.66 4.84 7.82
CA PRO A 21 3.65 3.57 7.10
C PRO A 21 3.17 2.47 8.03
N ALA A 22 2.26 1.61 7.57
CA ALA A 22 1.87 0.39 8.30
C ALA A 22 3.08 -0.51 8.63
N ALA A 23 4.17 -0.37 7.89
CA ALA A 23 5.44 -1.04 8.16
C ALA A 23 6.07 -0.70 9.54
N LEU A 24 5.72 0.44 10.16
CA LEU A 24 6.19 0.79 11.50
C LEU A 24 5.46 -0.01 12.60
N ASP A 25 4.23 -0.45 12.33
CA ASP A 25 3.40 -1.20 13.27
C ASP A 25 3.53 -2.72 13.05
N MET A 26 4.21 -3.15 11.99
CA MET A 26 4.43 -4.55 11.66
C MET A 26 5.49 -5.17 12.58
N ASP A 27 5.07 -6.10 13.43
CA ASP A 27 5.97 -6.85 14.30
C ASP A 27 5.56 -8.33 14.41
N ILE A 28 6.51 -9.19 14.75
CA ILE A 28 6.29 -10.62 14.98
C ILE A 28 6.64 -10.97 16.42
N ASP A 29 5.67 -11.47 17.18
CA ASP A 29 5.90 -11.91 18.55
C ASP A 29 6.75 -13.20 18.61
N GLU A 30 7.30 -13.54 19.77
CA GLU A 30 8.13 -14.73 19.98
C GLU A 30 7.38 -16.06 19.73
N GLN A 31 6.05 -16.00 19.60
CA GLN A 31 5.18 -17.14 19.28
C GLN A 31 4.82 -17.19 17.79
N GLY A 32 5.40 -16.31 16.97
CA GLY A 32 5.23 -16.25 15.53
C GLY A 32 3.94 -15.58 15.07
N ARG A 33 3.24 -14.81 15.93
CA ARG A 33 2.07 -14.03 15.53
C ARG A 33 2.50 -12.69 14.96
N ILE A 34 1.92 -12.36 13.80
CA ILE A 34 2.19 -11.11 13.12
C ILE A 34 1.14 -10.07 13.54
N THR A 35 1.61 -8.92 14.00
CA THR A 35 0.81 -7.74 14.37
C THR A 35 1.04 -6.61 13.35
N GLY A 36 0.10 -5.67 13.20
CA GLY A 36 0.24 -4.50 12.31
C GLY A 36 0.13 -4.74 10.81
N LEU A 37 -0.25 -5.96 10.39
CA LEU A 37 -0.45 -6.31 8.97
C LEU A 37 -1.87 -5.99 8.46
N PHE A 38 -2.79 -5.61 9.35
CA PHE A 38 -4.20 -5.29 9.07
C PHE A 38 -4.67 -4.11 9.93
#